data_AF-A0AA86N271-F1
#
_entry.id   AF-A0AA86N271-F1
#
_cell.length_a   1.000
_cell.length_b   1.000
_cell.length_c   1.000
_cell.angle_alpha   90.00
_cell.angle_beta   90.00
_cell.angle_gamma   90.00
#
_symmetry.space_group_name_H-M   'P 1'
#
loop_
_entity.id
_entity.type
_entity.pdbx_description
1 polymer ?
#
loop_
_entity_poly.entity_id
_entity_poly.type
_entity_poly.pdbx_seq_one_letter_code
_entity_poly.pdbx_strand_id
1 'polypeptide(L)'
;MARVLASGHEPAERTLPRLLLAAYLLLWGWLAIAPIDRQDWLLENLLAVTLVAILVLTYRRFQFSTFSYVLIALFMVLHAIGAHYTYAKVPAGFWLQDTFGLSRNPFDRIVHFAYGLLLVLPIRELLMRLAGIRGFWSYYLPISAVLAQSGFFEVVEAVVASIVSPELGSAYLGTQGDEWDAQKDMTAAFTGALLMTGVAAVFLPNGVFLDGRSRHAGDAPARK
;
A
#
# COMPACT_ATOMS: atom_id res chain seq x y z
N MET A 1 -34.45 10.63 -31.39
CA MET A 1 -32.99 10.76 -31.61
C MET A 1 -32.30 10.61 -30.28
N ALA A 2 -31.63 9.48 -30.07
CA ALA A 2 -31.09 9.03 -28.80
C ALA A 2 -29.91 9.90 -28.31
N ARG A 3 -29.93 10.21 -27.02
CA ARG A 3 -28.85 10.85 -26.27
C ARG A 3 -27.56 10.03 -26.36
N VAL A 4 -26.53 10.62 -26.97
CA VAL A 4 -25.15 10.24 -26.69
C VAL A 4 -24.80 10.85 -25.33
N LEU A 5 -24.97 10.06 -24.26
CA LEU A 5 -24.31 10.36 -22.99
C LEU A 5 -22.84 10.03 -23.18
N ALA A 6 -22.08 11.02 -23.65
CA ALA A 6 -20.64 11.02 -23.47
C ALA A 6 -20.37 10.85 -21.97
N SER A 7 -19.71 9.77 -21.58
CA SER A 7 -19.24 9.55 -20.22
C SER A 7 -18.19 10.63 -19.90
N GLY A 8 -18.67 11.75 -19.37
CA GLY A 8 -17.87 12.91 -19.00
C GLY A 8 -16.96 12.63 -17.81
N HIS A 9 -15.84 11.96 -18.05
CA HIS A 9 -14.70 12.02 -17.14
C HIS A 9 -13.76 13.09 -17.67
N GLU A 10 -13.57 14.15 -16.87
CA GLU A 10 -12.70 15.28 -17.16
C GLU A 10 -11.26 14.80 -17.49
N PRO A 11 -10.54 15.44 -18.43
CA PRO A 11 -9.15 15.10 -18.76
C PRO A 11 -8.21 15.04 -17.54
N ALA A 12 -8.54 15.78 -16.47
CA ALA A 12 -7.82 15.81 -15.21
C ALA A 12 -7.75 14.44 -14.50
N GLU A 13 -8.85 13.67 -14.48
CA GLU A 13 -8.91 12.36 -13.81
C GLU A 13 -8.01 11.31 -14.46
N ARG A 14 -7.79 11.42 -15.78
CA ARG A 14 -6.87 10.53 -16.52
C ARG A 14 -5.41 10.89 -16.34
N THR A 15 -5.14 12.12 -15.93
CA THR A 15 -3.79 12.68 -15.81
C THR A 15 -3.24 12.45 -14.42
N LEU A 16 -4.10 12.49 -13.38
CA LEU A 16 -3.67 12.39 -11.98
C LEU A 16 -2.89 11.11 -11.63
N PRO A 17 -3.29 9.87 -12.02
CA PRO A 17 -2.47 8.69 -11.72
C PRO A 17 -1.05 8.75 -12.31
N ARG A 18 -0.89 9.42 -13.47
CA ARG A 18 0.41 9.62 -14.10
C ARG A 18 1.25 10.66 -13.35
N LEU A 19 0.61 11.72 -12.87
CA LEU A 19 1.26 12.73 -12.03
C LEU A 19 1.70 12.15 -10.68
N LEU A 20 0.84 11.34 -10.05
CA LEU A 20 1.19 10.63 -8.81
C LEU A 20 2.39 9.69 -9.03
N LEU A 21 2.38 8.91 -10.13
CA LEU A 21 3.53 8.06 -10.47
C LEU A 21 4.79 8.89 -10.71
N ALA A 22 4.71 9.97 -11.48
CA ALA A 22 5.87 10.83 -11.76
C ALA A 22 6.42 11.46 -10.47
N ALA A 23 5.55 12.00 -9.62
CA ALA A 23 5.92 12.59 -8.33
C ALA A 23 6.57 11.53 -7.40
N TYR A 24 5.99 10.34 -7.33
CA TYR A 24 6.56 9.23 -6.56
C TYR A 24 7.93 8.83 -7.08
N LEU A 25 8.10 8.66 -8.41
CA LEU A 25 9.40 8.27 -8.99
C LEU A 25 10.48 9.35 -8.78
N LEU A 26 10.12 10.63 -8.82
CA LEU A 26 11.04 11.72 -8.51
C LEU A 26 11.47 11.70 -7.04
N LEU A 27 10.51 11.54 -6.11
CA LEU A 27 10.80 11.44 -4.68
C LEU A 27 11.64 10.19 -4.38
N TRP A 28 11.22 9.03 -4.89
CA TRP A 28 11.91 7.76 -4.73
C TRP A 28 13.34 7.82 -5.29
N GLY A 29 13.51 8.40 -6.47
CA GLY A 29 14.83 8.61 -7.08
C GLY A 29 15.72 9.55 -6.26
N TRP A 30 15.14 10.58 -5.64
CA TRP A 30 15.88 11.44 -4.71
C TRP A 30 16.28 10.71 -3.43
N LEU A 31 15.37 9.93 -2.83
CA LEU A 31 15.64 9.08 -1.66
C LEU A 31 16.57 7.88 -1.99
N ALA A 32 16.75 7.53 -3.25
CA ALA A 32 17.75 6.54 -3.66
C ALA A 32 19.19 7.12 -3.62
N ILE A 33 19.36 8.43 -3.46
CA ILE A 33 20.67 9.06 -3.32
C ILE A 33 21.16 8.86 -1.89
N ALA A 34 22.21 8.04 -1.75
CA ALA A 34 22.88 7.76 -0.48
C ALA A 34 21.92 7.32 0.65
N PRO A 35 21.15 6.23 0.47
CA PRO A 35 20.42 5.62 1.59
C PRO A 35 21.39 5.16 2.67
N ILE A 36 20.92 5.08 3.92
CA ILE A 36 21.74 4.72 5.08
C ILE A 36 22.43 3.36 4.88
N ASP A 37 21.70 2.37 4.36
CA ASP A 37 22.24 1.08 3.97
C ASP A 37 21.72 0.71 2.58
N ARG A 38 22.64 0.44 1.64
CA ARG A 38 22.28 0.17 0.24
C ARG A 38 21.73 -1.25 0.04
N GLN A 39 22.15 -2.22 0.85
CA GLN A 39 21.69 -3.59 0.74
C GLN A 39 20.27 -3.70 1.32
N ASP A 40 20.05 -3.10 2.48
CA ASP A 40 18.74 -2.97 3.10
C ASP A 40 17.76 -2.23 2.18
N TRP A 41 18.17 -1.06 1.68
CA TRP A 41 17.36 -0.29 0.73
C TRP A 41 16.96 -1.11 -0.49
N LEU A 42 17.85 -1.96 -1.01
CA LEU A 42 17.52 -2.83 -2.14
C LEU A 42 16.44 -3.86 -1.76
N LEU A 43 16.60 -4.53 -0.62
CA LEU A 43 15.66 -5.56 -0.13
C LEU A 43 14.26 -4.97 0.07
N GLU A 44 14.18 -3.84 0.76
CA GLU A 44 12.95 -3.08 1.01
C GLU A 44 12.21 -2.75 -0.29
N ASN A 45 12.95 -2.29 -1.29
CA ASN A 45 12.36 -1.82 -2.54
C ASN A 45 11.95 -2.94 -3.51
N LEU A 46 12.26 -4.21 -3.26
CA LEU A 46 11.89 -5.31 -4.16
C LEU A 46 10.37 -5.40 -4.34
N LEU A 47 9.61 -5.36 -3.24
CA LEU A 47 8.15 -5.43 -3.28
C LEU A 47 7.53 -4.13 -3.81
N ALA A 48 8.10 -2.98 -3.45
CA ALA A 48 7.64 -1.68 -3.94
C ALA A 48 7.77 -1.55 -5.46
N VAL A 49 8.92 -1.89 -6.03
CA VAL A 49 9.16 -1.90 -7.48
C VAL A 49 8.24 -2.90 -8.17
N THR A 50 8.04 -4.08 -7.57
CA THR A 50 7.10 -5.09 -8.09
C THR A 50 5.66 -4.55 -8.14
N LEU A 51 5.20 -3.88 -7.09
CA LEU A 51 3.87 -3.26 -7.06
C LEU A 51 3.73 -2.19 -8.14
N VAL A 52 4.69 -1.28 -8.26
CA VAL A 52 4.68 -0.23 -9.31
C VAL A 52 4.65 -0.86 -10.70
N ALA A 53 5.47 -1.89 -10.95
CA ALA A 53 5.48 -2.60 -12.22
C ALA A 53 4.12 -3.25 -12.51
N ILE A 54 3.50 -3.93 -11.54
CA ILE A 54 2.16 -4.51 -11.70
C ILE A 54 1.13 -3.42 -12.04
N LEU A 55 1.12 -2.29 -11.32
CA LEU A 55 0.19 -1.19 -11.57
C LEU A 55 0.35 -0.61 -12.98
N VAL A 56 1.58 -0.39 -13.45
CA VAL A 56 1.87 0.12 -14.79
C VAL A 56 1.45 -0.88 -15.87
N LEU A 57 1.83 -2.16 -15.73
CA LEU A 57 1.56 -3.20 -16.71
C LEU A 57 0.06 -3.54 -16.81
N THR A 58 -0.66 -3.44 -15.70
CA THR A 58 -2.11 -3.73 -15.65
C THR A 58 -2.98 -2.52 -15.94
N TYR A 59 -2.43 -1.30 -15.97
CA TYR A 59 -3.17 -0.03 -16.14
C TYR A 59 -4.13 0.00 -17.35
N ARG A 60 -3.85 -0.73 -18.43
CA ARG A 60 -4.76 -0.78 -19.59
C ARG A 60 -5.91 -1.77 -19.44
N ARG A 61 -5.79 -2.76 -18.54
CA ARG A 61 -6.79 -3.80 -18.27
C ARG A 61 -7.65 -3.47 -17.06
N PHE A 62 -7.01 -3.02 -15.99
CA PHE A 62 -7.64 -2.62 -14.74
C PHE A 62 -7.05 -1.29 -14.28
N GLN A 63 -7.92 -0.32 -14.05
CA GLN A 63 -7.57 0.99 -13.51
C GLN A 63 -8.28 1.14 -12.19
N PHE A 64 -7.51 1.37 -11.13
CA PHE A 64 -8.06 1.78 -9.85
C PHE A 64 -8.75 3.14 -9.97
N SER A 65 -9.65 3.41 -9.03
CA SER A 65 -10.19 4.74 -8.78
C SER A 65 -9.07 5.74 -8.52
N THR A 66 -9.34 7.01 -8.81
CA THR A 66 -8.40 8.09 -8.47
C THR A 66 -8.07 8.08 -6.99
N PHE A 67 -9.08 7.82 -6.14
CA PHE A 67 -8.94 7.74 -4.70
C PHE A 67 -7.98 6.61 -4.28
N SER A 68 -8.14 5.40 -4.82
CA SER A 68 -7.22 4.30 -4.55
C SER A 68 -5.79 4.59 -5.00
N TYR A 69 -5.58 5.27 -6.14
CA TYR A 69 -4.24 5.68 -6.55
C TYR A 69 -3.61 6.68 -5.57
N VAL A 70 -4.38 7.61 -5.01
CA VAL A 70 -3.89 8.51 -3.96
C VAL A 70 -3.48 7.73 -2.72
N LEU A 71 -4.32 6.81 -2.23
CA LEU A 71 -4.00 6.00 -1.06
C LEU A 71 -2.75 5.14 -1.25
N ILE A 72 -2.63 4.49 -2.42
CA ILE A 72 -1.43 3.73 -2.78
C ILE A 72 -0.20 4.67 -2.80
N ALA A 73 -0.30 5.83 -3.45
CA ALA A 73 0.82 6.78 -3.52
C ALA A 73 1.27 7.27 -2.14
N LEU A 74 0.34 7.57 -1.23
CA LEU A 74 0.64 7.97 0.14
C LEU A 74 1.39 6.86 0.90
N PHE A 75 0.96 5.61 0.77
CA PHE A 75 1.68 4.48 1.36
C PHE A 75 3.08 4.32 0.77
N MET A 76 3.22 4.42 -0.56
CA MET A 76 4.50 4.30 -1.25
C MET A 76 5.50 5.40 -0.84
N VAL A 77 5.02 6.60 -0.54
CA VAL A 77 5.85 7.69 0.02
C VAL A 77 6.40 7.31 1.39
N LEU A 78 5.55 6.80 2.29
CA LEU A 78 5.98 6.35 3.63
C LEU A 78 7.03 5.24 3.54
N HIS A 79 6.79 4.25 2.67
CA HIS A 79 7.75 3.17 2.42
C HIS A 79 9.09 3.68 1.87
N ALA A 80 9.08 4.58 0.88
CA ALA A 80 10.32 5.13 0.32
C ALA A 80 11.16 5.89 1.37
N ILE A 81 10.50 6.60 2.28
CA ILE A 81 11.15 7.25 3.43
C ILE A 81 11.74 6.19 4.36
N GLY A 82 10.96 5.18 4.74
CA GLY A 82 11.42 4.06 5.57
C GLY A 82 12.67 3.41 5.00
N ALA A 83 12.62 2.97 3.74
CA ALA A 83 13.71 2.30 3.05
C ALA A 83 14.99 3.17 2.96
N HIS A 84 14.87 4.49 2.80
CA HIS A 84 16.05 5.37 2.81
C HIS A 84 16.80 5.35 4.14
N TYR A 85 16.05 5.29 5.25
CA TYR A 85 16.58 5.37 6.61
C TYR A 85 16.60 4.00 7.34
N THR A 86 16.41 2.87 6.65
CA THR A 86 16.31 1.53 7.25
C THR A 86 15.21 1.41 8.33
N TYR A 87 14.10 2.12 8.16
CA TYR A 87 12.91 2.21 9.04
C TYR A 87 13.17 2.61 10.52
N ALA A 88 13.97 1.84 11.25
CA ALA A 88 14.41 2.09 12.62
C ALA A 88 15.19 3.40 12.83
N LYS A 89 15.70 4.04 11.76
CA LYS A 89 16.45 5.30 11.86
C LYS A 89 15.74 6.49 11.24
N VAL A 90 14.44 6.38 10.94
CA VAL A 90 13.68 7.54 10.42
C VAL A 90 13.60 8.63 11.50
N PRO A 91 14.01 9.88 11.21
CA PRO A 91 14.07 10.97 12.19
C PRO A 91 12.74 11.26 12.90
N ALA A 92 11.62 11.21 12.17
CA ALA A 92 10.30 11.42 12.75
C ALA A 92 9.96 10.39 13.84
N GLY A 93 10.49 9.17 13.69
CA GLY A 93 10.34 8.11 14.67
C GLY A 93 11.11 8.38 15.97
N PHE A 94 12.34 8.89 15.90
CA PHE A 94 13.07 9.32 17.10
C PHE A 94 12.35 10.47 17.81
N TRP A 95 11.81 11.43 17.07
CA TRP A 95 11.02 12.51 17.66
C TRP A 95 9.80 11.97 18.44
N LEU A 96 9.07 11.00 17.87
CA LEU A 96 7.96 10.34 18.56
C LEU A 96 8.42 9.53 19.77
N GLN A 97 9.54 8.81 19.62
CA GLN A 97 10.14 8.04 20.69
C GLN A 97 10.43 8.92 21.91
N ASP A 98 11.11 10.04 21.71
CA ASP A 98 11.47 10.97 22.78
C ASP A 98 10.24 11.67 23.38
N THR A 99 9.30 12.08 22.52
CA THR A 99 8.09 12.83 22.95
C THR A 99 7.17 11.97 23.83
N PHE A 100 7.03 10.68 23.51
CA PHE A 100 6.13 9.76 24.21
C PHE A 100 6.85 8.80 25.15
N GLY A 101 8.17 8.92 25.30
CA GLY A 101 8.98 8.04 26.15
C GLY A 101 8.93 6.56 25.70
N LEU A 102 8.90 6.31 24.39
CA LEU A 102 8.82 4.95 23.85
C LEU A 102 10.19 4.25 23.95
N SER A 103 10.16 2.93 24.08
CA SER A 103 11.38 2.12 24.16
C SER A 103 12.13 2.02 22.83
N ARG A 104 11.46 2.25 21.69
CA ARG A 104 12.01 2.12 20.34
C ARG A 104 11.46 3.17 19.39
N ASN A 105 12.13 3.36 18.25
CA ASN A 105 11.61 4.16 17.14
C ASN A 105 10.35 3.46 16.58
N PRO A 106 9.16 4.09 16.62
CA PRO A 106 7.90 3.46 16.24
C PRO A 106 7.58 3.58 14.75
N PHE A 107 8.49 4.12 13.92
CA PHE A 107 8.18 4.46 12.53
C PHE A 107 7.68 3.25 11.74
N ASP A 108 8.33 2.10 11.90
CA ASP A 108 7.93 0.88 11.22
C ASP A 108 6.49 0.46 11.55
N ARG A 109 6.17 0.39 12.84
CA ARG A 109 4.82 0.11 13.32
C ARG A 109 3.76 1.11 12.80
N ILE A 110 4.15 2.38 12.58
CA ILE A 110 3.28 3.39 11.96
C ILE A 110 3.06 3.08 10.48
N VAL A 111 4.09 2.62 9.76
CA VAL A 111 3.95 2.20 8.36
C VAL A 111 3.09 0.95 8.24
N HIS A 112 3.20 -0.01 9.17
CA HIS A 112 2.28 -1.16 9.22
C HIS A 112 0.83 -0.72 9.47
N PHE A 113 0.59 0.19 10.42
CA PHE A 113 -0.74 0.78 10.61
C PHE A 113 -1.23 1.49 9.33
N ALA A 114 -0.36 2.27 8.68
CA ALA A 114 -0.68 2.98 7.44
C ALA A 114 -0.94 2.01 6.28
N TYR A 115 -0.25 0.87 6.21
CA TYR A 115 -0.51 -0.19 5.22
C TYR A 115 -1.97 -0.63 5.30
N GLY A 116 -2.43 -1.00 6.49
CA GLY A 116 -3.82 -1.38 6.69
C GLY A 116 -4.80 -0.24 6.41
N LEU A 117 -4.51 0.95 6.94
CA LEU A 117 -5.36 2.13 6.78
C LEU A 117 -5.52 2.55 5.31
N LEU A 118 -4.43 2.55 4.54
CA LEU A 118 -4.41 3.09 3.18
C LEU A 118 -4.74 2.01 2.14
N LEU A 119 -4.31 0.76 2.33
CA LEU A 119 -4.45 -0.27 1.28
C LEU A 119 -5.69 -1.15 1.40
N VAL A 120 -6.41 -1.13 2.53
CA VAL A 120 -7.66 -1.91 2.65
C VAL A 120 -8.70 -1.52 1.60
N LEU A 121 -8.78 -0.24 1.21
CA LEU A 121 -9.73 0.24 0.21
C LEU A 121 -9.33 -0.09 -1.23
N PRO A 122 -8.06 0.08 -1.66
CA PRO A 122 -7.57 -0.50 -2.91
C PRO A 122 -7.83 -2.01 -3.01
N ILE A 123 -7.57 -2.78 -1.95
CA ILE A 123 -7.84 -4.23 -1.92
C ILE A 123 -9.35 -4.49 -2.05
N ARG A 124 -10.17 -3.73 -1.34
CA ARG A 124 -11.64 -3.80 -1.46
C ARG A 124 -12.11 -3.54 -2.88
N GLU A 125 -11.60 -2.50 -3.52
CA GLU A 125 -11.92 -2.15 -4.90
C GLU A 125 -11.56 -3.28 -5.86
N LEU A 126 -10.38 -3.88 -5.69
CA LEU A 126 -9.93 -5.03 -6.48
C LEU A 126 -10.90 -6.21 -6.34
N LEU A 127 -11.24 -6.59 -5.11
CA LEU A 127 -12.15 -7.70 -4.82
C LEU A 127 -13.56 -7.46 -5.35
N MET A 128 -14.08 -6.24 -5.21
CA MET A 128 -15.41 -5.89 -5.72
C MET A 128 -15.48 -5.94 -7.25
N ARG A 129 -14.44 -5.42 -7.93
CA ARG A 129 -14.47 -5.21 -9.39
C ARG A 129 -13.95 -6.40 -10.19
N LEU A 130 -13.01 -7.17 -9.65
CA LEU A 130 -12.49 -8.38 -10.32
C LEU A 130 -13.21 -9.65 -9.88
N ALA A 131 -13.51 -9.80 -8.59
CA ALA A 131 -14.13 -11.01 -8.04
C ALA A 131 -15.65 -10.87 -7.80
N GLY A 132 -16.24 -9.70 -8.06
CA GLY A 132 -17.69 -9.49 -7.92
C GLY A 132 -18.20 -9.54 -6.48
N ILE A 133 -17.31 -9.37 -5.49
CA ILE A 133 -17.66 -9.40 -4.07
C ILE A 133 -18.56 -8.22 -3.71
N ARG A 134 -19.63 -8.47 -2.93
CA ARG A 134 -20.65 -7.48 -2.57
C ARG A 134 -21.12 -7.62 -1.12
N GLY A 135 -21.86 -6.61 -0.65
CA GLY A 135 -22.48 -6.62 0.68
C GLY A 135 -21.46 -6.72 1.80
N PHE A 136 -21.78 -7.50 2.84
CA PHE A 136 -20.91 -7.72 3.99
C PHE A 136 -19.50 -8.21 3.60
N TRP A 137 -19.39 -9.12 2.64
CA TRP A 137 -18.12 -9.68 2.20
C TRP A 137 -17.16 -8.65 1.60
N SER A 138 -17.70 -7.55 1.05
CA SER A 138 -16.88 -6.44 0.56
C SER A 138 -16.18 -5.65 1.67
N TYR A 139 -16.57 -5.84 2.94
CA TYR A 139 -15.92 -5.21 4.09
C TYR A 139 -15.03 -6.20 4.83
N TYR A 140 -15.50 -7.43 5.00
CA TYR A 140 -14.75 -8.47 5.73
C TYR A 140 -13.49 -8.95 4.99
N LEU A 141 -13.61 -9.33 3.71
CA LEU A 141 -12.49 -9.94 2.98
C LEU A 141 -11.26 -9.04 2.82
N PRO A 142 -11.39 -7.72 2.58
CA PRO A 142 -10.23 -6.82 2.53
C PRO A 142 -9.47 -6.76 3.86
N ILE A 143 -10.16 -6.75 5.00
CA ILE A 143 -9.52 -6.76 6.32
C ILE A 143 -8.75 -8.08 6.51
N SER A 144 -9.38 -9.21 6.18
CA SER A 144 -8.72 -10.52 6.24
C SER A 144 -7.51 -10.59 5.31
N ALA A 145 -7.59 -10.03 4.11
CA ALA A 145 -6.49 -9.97 3.15
C ALA A 145 -5.32 -9.12 3.67
N VAL A 146 -5.59 -7.96 4.30
CA VAL A 146 -4.54 -7.14 4.94
C VAL A 146 -3.83 -7.94 6.03
N LEU A 147 -4.57 -8.59 6.94
CA LEU A 147 -3.96 -9.37 8.02
C LEU A 147 -3.13 -10.55 7.47
N ALA A 148 -3.65 -11.24 6.45
CA ALA A 148 -2.94 -12.34 5.80
C ALA A 148 -1.67 -11.87 5.07
N GLN A 149 -1.73 -10.76 4.33
CA GLN A 149 -0.53 -10.19 3.69
C GLN A 149 0.48 -9.69 4.71
N SER A 150 0.04 -9.07 5.81
CA SER A 150 0.95 -8.63 6.88
C SER A 150 1.67 -9.83 7.48
N GLY A 151 0.93 -10.88 7.88
CA GLY A 151 1.57 -12.08 8.43
C GLY A 151 2.47 -12.81 7.43
N PHE A 152 2.10 -12.82 6.14
CA PHE A 152 2.96 -13.36 5.11
C PHE A 152 4.25 -12.55 4.94
N PHE A 153 4.17 -11.22 5.03
CA PHE A 153 5.33 -10.34 4.97
C PHE A 153 6.29 -10.61 6.14
N GLU A 154 5.81 -10.67 7.39
CA GLU A 154 6.64 -11.01 8.56
C GLU A 154 7.38 -12.36 8.40
N VAL A 155 6.71 -13.34 7.80
CA VAL A 155 7.33 -14.65 7.52
C VAL A 155 8.42 -14.52 6.46
N VAL A 156 8.20 -13.73 5.41
CA VAL A 156 9.22 -13.44 4.40
C VAL A 156 10.41 -12.74 5.03
N GLU A 157 10.18 -11.76 5.92
CA GLU A 157 11.25 -11.04 6.59
C GLU A 157 12.09 -11.94 7.49
N ALA A 158 11.44 -12.80 8.29
CA ALA A 158 12.12 -13.79 9.10
C ALA A 158 12.99 -14.73 8.24
N VAL A 159 12.48 -15.16 7.08
CA VAL A 159 13.24 -15.99 6.14
C VAL A 159 14.43 -15.22 5.55
N VAL A 160 14.23 -13.98 5.08
CA VAL A 160 15.30 -13.14 4.52
C VAL A 160 16.38 -12.88 5.57
N ALA A 161 15.99 -12.53 6.79
CA ALA A 161 16.91 -12.29 7.90
C ALA A 161 17.74 -13.53 8.27
N SER A 162 17.20 -14.73 8.06
CA SER A 162 17.92 -15.99 8.32
C SER A 162 18.98 -16.35 7.27
N ILE A 163 18.93 -15.75 6.07
CA ILE A 163 19.82 -16.08 4.96
C ILE A 163 20.87 -14.99 4.67
N VAL A 164 20.64 -13.75 5.12
CA VAL A 164 21.60 -12.65 4.99
C VAL A 164 22.59 -12.62 6.17
N SER A 165 23.54 -11.68 6.16
CA SER A 165 24.43 -11.51 7.32
C SER A 165 23.63 -11.09 8.57
N PRO A 166 24.04 -11.46 9.79
CA PRO A 166 23.33 -11.10 11.01
C PRO A 166 23.08 -9.59 11.16
N GLU A 167 24.05 -8.76 10.74
CA GLU A 167 23.93 -7.31 10.79
C GLU A 167 22.85 -6.78 9.82
N LEU A 168 22.81 -7.31 8.59
CA LEU A 168 21.81 -6.92 7.60
C LEU A 168 20.42 -7.44 7.99
N GLY A 169 20.32 -8.67 8.50
CA GLY A 169 19.07 -9.27 8.95
C GLY A 169 18.47 -8.50 10.13
N SER A 170 19.30 -8.06 11.08
CA SER A 170 18.84 -7.22 12.20
C SER A 170 18.44 -5.81 11.76
N ALA A 171 19.06 -5.26 10.72
CA ALA A 171 18.69 -3.95 10.18
C ALA A 171 17.34 -4.04 9.45
N TYR A 172 17.19 -5.04 8.59
CA TYR A 172 15.99 -5.30 7.79
C TYR A 172 14.78 -5.64 8.66
N LEU A 173 14.92 -6.52 9.66
CA LEU A 173 13.81 -6.82 10.58
C LEU A 173 13.38 -5.64 11.44
N GLY A 174 14.25 -4.64 11.66
CA GLY A 174 13.88 -3.45 12.44
C GLY A 174 13.46 -3.70 13.90
N THR A 175 13.68 -4.89 14.48
CA THR A 175 13.08 -5.31 15.77
C THR A 175 13.44 -4.40 16.94
N GLN A 176 14.63 -3.77 16.90
CA GLN A 176 15.13 -2.91 17.97
C GLN A 176 15.09 -3.59 19.36
N GLY A 177 15.24 -4.92 19.39
CA GLY A 177 15.16 -5.73 20.62
C GLY A 177 13.74 -6.10 21.07
N ASP A 178 12.70 -5.80 20.28
CA ASP A 178 11.33 -6.24 20.53
C ASP A 178 11.11 -7.65 19.94
N GLU A 179 10.99 -8.67 20.81
CA GLU A 179 10.74 -10.06 20.37
C GLU A 179 9.33 -10.27 19.80
N TRP A 180 8.40 -9.35 20.08
CA TRP A 180 7.00 -9.41 19.64
C TRP A 180 6.72 -8.48 18.46
N ASP A 181 7.76 -8.06 17.74
CA ASP A 181 7.61 -7.00 16.73
C ASP A 181 6.61 -7.39 15.66
N ALA A 182 6.86 -8.53 15.00
CA ALA A 182 6.00 -9.07 13.97
C ALA A 182 4.52 -9.14 14.38
N GLN A 183 4.22 -9.59 15.59
CA GLN A 183 2.83 -9.66 16.07
C GLN A 183 2.22 -8.28 16.29
N LYS A 184 3.01 -7.31 16.77
CA LYS A 184 2.57 -5.93 16.97
C LYS A 184 2.37 -5.21 15.63
N ASP A 185 3.20 -5.50 14.64
CA ASP A 185 3.13 -4.91 13.32
C ASP A 185 1.95 -5.48 12.51
N MET A 186 1.72 -6.79 12.59
CA MET A 186 0.46 -7.41 12.13
C MET A 186 -0.78 -6.80 12.80
N THR A 187 -0.70 -6.54 14.11
CA THR A 187 -1.81 -5.92 14.86
C THR A 187 -2.03 -4.47 14.43
N ALA A 188 -0.95 -3.72 14.17
CA ALA A 188 -1.01 -2.37 13.66
C ALA A 188 -1.69 -2.33 12.28
N ALA A 189 -1.28 -3.20 11.35
CA ALA A 189 -1.93 -3.34 10.04
C ALA A 189 -3.42 -3.70 10.15
N PHE A 190 -3.76 -4.65 11.02
CA PHE A 190 -5.15 -5.04 11.23
C PHE A 190 -6.01 -3.90 11.79
N THR A 191 -5.52 -3.16 12.77
CA THR A 191 -6.24 -2.05 13.38
C THR A 191 -6.41 -0.87 12.41
N GLY A 192 -5.41 -0.57 11.58
CA GLY A 192 -5.53 0.40 10.50
C GLY A 192 -6.62 0.02 9.49
N ALA A 193 -6.68 -1.25 9.08
CA ALA A 193 -7.70 -1.76 8.18
C ALA A 193 -9.11 -1.71 8.77
N LEU A 194 -9.26 -2.05 10.06
CA LEU A 194 -10.54 -1.93 10.77
C LEU A 194 -11.02 -0.47 10.80
N LEU A 195 -10.13 0.47 11.14
CA LEU A 195 -10.46 1.88 11.22
C LEU A 195 -10.94 2.43 9.87
N MET A 196 -10.16 2.24 8.81
CA MET A 196 -10.55 2.73 7.48
C MET A 196 -11.83 2.06 6.97
N THR A 197 -12.00 0.76 7.21
CA THR A 197 -13.23 0.06 6.80
C THR A 197 -14.44 0.59 7.55
N GLY A 198 -14.31 0.88 8.86
CA GLY A 198 -15.36 1.51 9.67
C GLY A 198 -15.72 2.90 9.16
N VAL A 199 -14.71 3.74 8.87
CA VAL A 199 -14.91 5.06 8.26
C VAL A 199 -15.63 4.93 6.92
N ALA A 200 -15.20 4.00 6.08
CA ALA A 200 -15.82 3.77 4.78
C ALA A 200 -17.28 3.32 4.88
N ALA A 201 -17.59 2.42 5.82
CA ALA A 201 -18.95 1.92 6.03
C ALA A 201 -19.94 3.00 6.49
N VAL A 202 -19.46 4.02 7.21
CA VAL A 202 -20.31 5.11 7.73
C VAL A 202 -20.37 6.30 6.77
N PHE A 203 -19.24 6.69 6.18
CA PHE A 203 -19.09 7.99 5.53
C PHE A 203 -18.85 7.93 4.03
N LEU A 204 -18.37 6.80 3.49
CA LEU A 204 -18.05 6.72 2.06
C LEU A 204 -19.23 6.10 1.28
N PRO A 205 -19.83 6.85 0.34
CA PRO A 205 -20.84 6.26 -0.52
C PRO A 205 -20.21 5.17 -1.39
N ASN A 206 -20.94 4.08 -1.64
CA ASN A 206 -20.46 2.94 -2.44
C ASN A 206 -19.95 3.35 -3.84
N GLY A 207 -20.32 4.53 -4.34
CA GLY A 207 -19.90 5.08 -5.63
C GLY A 207 -18.44 5.52 -5.73
N VAL A 208 -17.72 5.74 -4.60
CA VAL A 208 -16.30 6.14 -4.61
C VAL A 208 -15.39 5.13 -5.32
N PHE A 209 -15.83 3.87 -5.40
CA PHE A 209 -15.06 2.78 -6.00
C PHE A 209 -15.54 2.39 -7.41
N LEU A 210 -16.43 3.18 -8.03
CA LEU A 210 -17.08 2.84 -9.31
C LEU A 210 -16.57 3.65 -10.51
N ASP A 211 -15.68 4.62 -10.32
CA ASP A 211 -15.09 5.46 -11.37
C ASP A 211 -13.92 4.77 -12.12
N GLY A 212 -13.29 3.77 -11.50
CA GLY A 212 -12.23 3.00 -12.13
C GLY A 212 -12.72 2.12 -13.30
N ARG A 213 -11.87 1.90 -14.30
CA ARG A 213 -12.20 1.11 -15.51
C ARG A 213 -11.68 -0.32 -15.43
N SER A 214 -12.54 -1.30 -15.73
CA SER A 214 -12.17 -2.71 -15.88
C SER A 214 -12.81 -3.23 -17.16
N ARG A 215 -12.02 -3.83 -18.06
CA ARG A 215 -12.60 -4.55 -19.20
C ARG A 215 -13.05 -5.92 -18.72
N HIS A 216 -14.36 -6.20 -18.74
CA HIS A 216 -14.82 -7.57 -18.58
C HIS A 216 -14.50 -8.35 -19.87
N ALA A 217 -14.10 -9.62 -19.74
CA ALA A 217 -13.84 -10.49 -20.89
C ALA A 217 -15.07 -10.70 -21.80
N GLY A 218 -16.26 -10.25 -21.38
CA GLY A 218 -17.52 -10.29 -22.14
C GLY A 218 -17.79 -9.08 -23.04
N ASP A 219 -16.98 -8.01 -23.00
CA ASP A 219 -17.20 -6.78 -23.81
C ASP A 219 -16.64 -6.88 -25.24
N ALA A 220 -16.29 -8.08 -25.72
CA ALA A 220 -15.99 -8.26 -27.13
C ALA A 220 -17.27 -8.02 -27.95
N PRO A 221 -17.31 -7.08 -28.91
CA PRO A 221 -18.47 -6.93 -29.77
C PRO A 221 -18.69 -8.26 -30.48
N ALA A 222 -19.91 -8.81 -30.34
CA ALA A 222 -20.33 -9.96 -31.12
C ALA A 222 -20.01 -9.66 -32.58
N ARG A 223 -19.02 -10.37 -33.14
CA ARG A 223 -18.74 -10.30 -34.57
C ARG A 223 -20.03 -10.75 -35.26
N LYS A 224 -20.67 -9.82 -35.96
CA LYS A 224 -21.75 -10.12 -36.89
C LYS A 224 -21.20 -10.89 -38.08
#